data_AF-B8C4F5-F1
#
_entry.id   AF-B8C4F5-F1
#
_cell.length_a   1.000
_cell.length_b   1.000
_cell.length_c   1.000
_cell.angle_alpha   90.00
_cell.angle_beta   90.00
_cell.angle_gamma   90.00
#
_symmetry.space_group_name_H-M   'P 1'
#
loop_
_entity.id
_entity.type
_entity.pdbx_description
1 polymer ?
#
loop_
_entity_poly.entity_id
_entity_poly.type
_entity_poly.pdbx_seq_one_letter_code
_entity_poly.pdbx_strand_id
1 'polypeptide(L)'
;MHHHLLFPSVPALVFFAGAFLLRVIKINHQTATNPRQLLSKLTIYHFKDPKSVSLRASDAVFSSESEPIAVDDDNTVSSVYPSEEQRNNCQIIYVLGVEGATHHGFLPILVSLARNQMNTDGIQYDVQYDSHSLRYGLFGWYDNQGDILREFGNPEEKPRVDDPTLVRNVISQICPNDGQKHVIIEDNSFPCGQSDDPRSYRIHRQQDWLDMSPEELANSWSANNQPTNLYQFYDAYRPYADVKFVVLHRPFLETIASHAKWDTGPAVHSNIIRGFMLILRRFLDAHQFDMATGERLWTLVCVEKHFAKFYDYNDVQVTEARNAMLYNLASFMMWPTKVCHHCFDSWHESEKDYSNVLGNQNMQVLDVHMQWLEGVWPPLSSGASAENQCRI
;
A
#
# COMPACT_ATOMS: atom_id res chain seq x y z
N MET A 1 1.76 -47.00 58.50
CA MET A 1 2.79 -48.07 58.61
C MET A 1 3.43 -48.16 57.23
N HIS A 2 4.63 -47.60 57.01
CA HIS A 2 5.96 -48.14 57.36
C HIS A 2 6.24 -49.50 56.70
N HIS A 3 7.00 -49.52 55.60
CA HIS A 3 8.45 -49.80 55.45
C HIS A 3 8.83 -49.42 53.97
N HIS A 4 9.99 -48.87 53.58
CA HIS A 4 11.41 -49.34 53.68
C HIS A 4 11.58 -50.73 53.01
N LEU A 5 12.59 -51.04 52.17
CA LEU A 5 14.03 -50.71 52.03
C LEU A 5 14.42 -50.76 50.51
N LEU A 6 15.60 -50.44 49.93
CA LEU A 6 16.90 -49.82 50.32
C LEU A 6 17.72 -49.44 49.04
N PHE A 7 19.00 -49.04 49.21
CA PHE A 7 20.16 -49.12 48.30
C PHE A 7 20.49 -47.91 47.36
N PRO A 8 21.79 -47.60 47.09
CA PRO A 8 22.73 -47.11 48.12
C PRO A 8 23.74 -45.99 47.70
N SER A 9 24.32 -45.33 48.72
CA SER A 9 25.67 -44.74 48.82
C SER A 9 26.43 -44.18 47.57
N VAL A 10 26.53 -42.85 47.57
CA VAL A 10 27.66 -41.99 47.12
C VAL A 10 28.93 -42.35 47.97
N PRO A 11 30.22 -42.35 47.48
CA PRO A 11 30.92 -41.10 47.07
C PRO A 11 32.12 -41.16 46.09
N ALA A 12 32.44 -40.00 45.51
CA ALA A 12 33.80 -39.41 45.51
C ALA A 12 33.79 -37.94 45.01
N LEU A 13 34.52 -37.03 45.69
CA LEU A 13 34.93 -35.74 45.12
C LEU A 13 36.30 -35.91 44.42
N VAL A 14 36.49 -35.24 43.30
CA VAL A 14 37.83 -34.79 42.86
C VAL A 14 37.74 -33.33 42.45
N PHE A 15 38.48 -32.46 43.13
CA PHE A 15 38.75 -31.09 42.69
C PHE A 15 39.75 -31.12 41.54
N PHE A 16 39.52 -30.33 40.49
CA PHE A 16 40.61 -29.65 39.80
C PHE A 16 40.15 -28.30 39.25
N ALA A 17 40.90 -27.24 39.54
CA ALA A 17 40.68 -25.92 38.98
C ALA A 17 41.33 -25.81 37.59
N GLY A 18 40.65 -25.20 36.62
CA GLY A 18 41.12 -25.10 35.24
C GLY A 18 40.69 -23.79 34.57
N ALA A 19 41.61 -22.81 34.57
CA ALA A 19 41.66 -21.61 33.73
C ALA A 19 40.33 -21.07 33.13
N PHE A 20 39.75 -20.06 33.78
CA PHE A 20 38.67 -19.25 33.22
C PHE A 20 39.23 -18.38 32.07
N LEU A 21 39.21 -18.87 30.83
CA LEU A 21 39.77 -18.16 29.69
C LEU A 21 38.84 -17.04 29.22
N LEU A 22 38.96 -15.87 29.87
CA LEU A 22 38.34 -14.62 29.46
C LEU A 22 38.74 -14.28 28.01
N ARG A 23 37.87 -14.62 27.05
CA ARG A 23 37.90 -14.01 25.72
C ARG A 23 37.48 -12.55 25.84
N VAL A 24 38.44 -11.70 26.19
CA VAL A 24 38.36 -10.26 25.96
C VAL A 24 38.25 -10.07 24.45
N ILE A 25 37.02 -9.93 23.96
CA ILE A 25 36.78 -9.45 22.61
C ILE A 25 37.33 -8.01 22.61
N LYS A 26 38.46 -7.81 21.93
CA LYS A 26 38.89 -6.48 21.54
C LYS A 26 37.80 -5.91 20.65
N ILE A 27 36.95 -5.06 21.24
CA ILE A 27 36.23 -4.05 20.47
C ILE A 27 37.33 -3.16 19.91
N ASN A 28 37.72 -3.40 18.66
CA ASN A 28 38.54 -2.45 17.93
C ASN A 28 37.76 -1.14 17.92
N HIS A 29 38.37 -0.05 18.41
CA HIS A 29 37.88 1.28 18.13
C HIS A 29 37.86 1.43 16.61
N GLN A 30 36.67 1.31 16.01
CA GLN A 30 36.44 1.84 14.68
C GLN A 30 36.78 3.33 14.75
N THR A 31 37.69 3.75 13.87
CA THR A 31 38.11 5.15 13.73
C THR A 31 36.88 6.02 13.63
N ALA A 32 36.77 7.04 14.50
CA ALA A 32 35.65 7.96 14.50
C ALA A 32 35.51 8.59 13.10
N THR A 33 34.51 8.14 12.35
CA THR A 33 34.20 8.68 11.03
C THR A 33 33.80 10.13 11.22
N ASN A 34 34.49 11.03 10.49
CA ASN A 34 34.26 12.46 10.62
C ASN A 34 32.77 12.74 10.32
N PRO A 35 32.01 13.45 11.18
CA PRO A 35 30.61 13.75 10.91
C PRO A 35 30.39 14.44 9.55
N ARG A 36 31.38 15.21 9.06
CA ARG A 36 31.36 15.79 7.71
C ARG A 36 31.52 14.76 6.58
N GLN A 37 32.20 13.63 6.82
CA GLN A 37 32.26 12.52 5.86
C GLN A 37 31.03 11.63 5.88
N LEU A 38 30.36 11.51 7.05
CA LEU A 38 29.04 10.87 7.11
C LEU A 38 28.02 11.75 6.38
N LEU A 39 28.00 13.06 6.66
CA LEU A 39 27.19 14.04 5.93
C LEU A 39 27.53 14.10 4.43
N SER A 40 28.79 13.94 4.02
CA SER A 40 29.13 13.94 2.60
C SER A 40 28.70 12.67 1.86
N LYS A 41 28.57 11.52 2.56
CA LYS A 41 27.91 10.32 2.00
C LYS A 41 26.39 10.42 2.08
N LEU A 42 25.86 11.12 3.07
CA LEU A 42 24.48 11.59 3.15
C LEU A 42 24.24 12.86 2.30
N THR A 43 25.10 13.15 1.31
CA THR A 43 24.74 14.03 0.18
C THR A 43 23.83 13.22 -0.73
N ILE A 44 22.61 13.02 -0.24
CA ILE A 44 21.66 12.06 -0.78
C ILE A 44 21.28 12.44 -2.22
N TYR A 45 21.01 11.42 -3.03
CA TYR A 45 20.78 11.53 -4.46
C TYR A 45 19.72 12.58 -4.81
N HIS A 46 20.18 13.68 -5.40
CA HIS A 46 19.35 14.76 -5.93
C HIS A 46 18.67 14.31 -7.22
N PHE A 47 17.34 14.31 -7.24
CA PHE A 47 16.54 14.00 -8.44
C PHE A 47 16.89 14.92 -9.61
N LYS A 48 17.25 14.38 -10.78
CA LYS A 48 17.63 15.25 -11.93
C LYS A 48 16.49 16.17 -12.38
N ASP A 49 15.28 15.62 -12.39
CA ASP A 49 13.99 16.29 -12.51
C ASP A 49 12.95 15.23 -12.10
N PRO A 50 12.03 15.47 -11.15
CA PRO A 50 11.00 14.48 -10.83
C PRO A 50 10.09 14.10 -12.02
N LYS A 51 10.04 14.93 -13.08
CA LYS A 51 9.38 14.60 -14.36
C LYS A 51 10.25 13.79 -15.32
N SER A 52 11.54 13.60 -15.04
CA SER A 52 12.44 12.76 -15.86
C SER A 52 12.22 11.26 -15.66
N VAL A 53 11.45 10.86 -14.65
CA VAL A 53 10.93 9.50 -14.47
C VAL A 53 9.72 9.29 -15.38
N SER A 54 9.93 9.42 -16.69
CA SER A 54 8.94 9.04 -17.70
C SER A 54 8.78 7.51 -17.75
N LEU A 55 7.72 7.03 -18.41
CA LEU A 55 7.61 5.63 -18.80
C LEU A 55 8.79 5.29 -19.73
N ARG A 56 9.54 4.22 -19.41
CA ARG A 56 10.45 3.65 -20.40
C ARG A 56 9.61 3.04 -21.50
N ALA A 57 9.91 3.36 -22.76
CA ALA A 57 9.15 2.85 -23.89
C ALA A 57 9.14 1.31 -24.01
N SER A 58 10.10 0.62 -23.36
CA SER A 58 10.12 -0.84 -23.19
C SER A 58 8.89 -1.39 -22.45
N ASP A 59 8.36 -0.64 -21.50
CA ASP A 59 7.37 -1.14 -20.55
C ASP A 59 5.95 -1.04 -21.16
N ALA A 60 5.80 -0.22 -22.20
CA ALA A 60 4.61 -0.12 -23.05
C ALA A 60 4.52 -1.21 -24.14
N VAL A 61 5.57 -2.03 -24.33
CA VAL A 61 5.60 -3.05 -25.41
C VAL A 61 4.67 -4.25 -25.12
N PHE A 62 4.28 -4.47 -23.86
CA PHE A 62 3.47 -5.63 -23.47
C PHE A 62 1.95 -5.50 -23.70
N SER A 63 1.45 -4.38 -24.25
CA SER A 63 0.01 -4.14 -24.44
C SER A 63 -0.48 -4.11 -25.90
N SER A 64 0.39 -4.34 -26.90
CA SER A 64 0.03 -4.23 -28.33
C SER A 64 -0.05 -5.54 -29.12
N GLU A 65 0.20 -6.70 -28.50
CA GLU A 65 0.15 -8.03 -29.16
C GLU A 65 -0.87 -8.98 -28.55
N SER A 66 -2.04 -8.45 -28.15
CA SER A 66 -3.26 -9.27 -28.15
C SER A 66 -3.74 -9.36 -29.60
N GLU A 67 -3.43 -10.45 -30.30
CA GLU A 67 -4.00 -10.70 -31.63
C GLU A 67 -5.54 -10.64 -31.55
N PRO A 68 -6.23 -10.07 -32.57
CA PRO A 68 -7.68 -10.15 -32.64
C PRO A 68 -8.06 -11.62 -32.81
N ILE A 69 -8.63 -12.21 -31.75
CA ILE A 69 -9.13 -13.59 -31.76
C ILE A 69 -10.01 -13.76 -32.99
N ALA A 70 -9.69 -14.76 -33.82
CA ALA A 70 -10.40 -15.00 -35.06
C ALA A 70 -11.89 -15.19 -34.78
N VAL A 71 -12.71 -14.36 -35.42
CA VAL A 71 -14.16 -14.45 -35.34
C VAL A 71 -14.60 -15.60 -36.24
N ASP A 72 -14.99 -16.73 -35.63
CA ASP A 72 -15.75 -17.75 -36.34
C ASP A 72 -17.12 -17.15 -36.74
N ASP A 73 -17.49 -17.29 -38.02
CA ASP A 73 -18.72 -16.77 -38.63
C ASP A 73 -19.98 -17.57 -38.20
N ASP A 74 -20.20 -17.77 -36.90
CA ASP A 74 -21.46 -18.30 -36.35
C ASP A 74 -22.12 -17.32 -35.35
N ASN A 75 -23.44 -17.19 -35.46
CA ASN A 75 -24.14 -15.93 -35.22
C ASN A 75 -24.62 -15.73 -33.77
N THR A 76 -23.81 -16.19 -32.81
CA THR A 76 -23.99 -15.95 -31.37
C THR A 76 -22.67 -15.53 -30.74
N VAL A 77 -22.31 -14.26 -30.91
CA VAL A 77 -21.17 -13.64 -30.23
C VAL A 77 -21.47 -13.53 -28.73
N SER A 78 -21.15 -14.58 -27.98
CA SER A 78 -21.01 -14.50 -26.53
C SER A 78 -19.83 -13.57 -26.24
N SER A 79 -20.11 -12.37 -25.77
CA SER A 79 -19.07 -11.42 -25.36
C SER A 79 -18.10 -12.09 -24.38
N VAL A 80 -16.80 -11.98 -24.65
CA VAL A 80 -15.73 -12.47 -23.76
C VAL A 80 -15.66 -11.62 -22.47
N TYR A 81 -16.17 -10.39 -22.54
CA TYR A 81 -16.27 -9.44 -21.44
C TYR A 81 -17.71 -9.35 -20.91
N PRO A 82 -17.90 -9.05 -19.61
CA PRO A 82 -19.23 -8.79 -19.04
C PRO A 82 -19.94 -7.60 -19.72
N SER A 83 -21.25 -7.51 -19.54
CA SER A 83 -22.02 -6.32 -19.91
C SER A 83 -21.58 -5.10 -19.09
N GLU A 84 -21.91 -3.90 -19.57
CA GLU A 84 -21.66 -2.66 -18.82
C GLU A 84 -22.34 -2.68 -17.44
N GLU A 85 -23.55 -3.23 -17.36
CA GLU A 85 -24.29 -3.45 -16.10
C GLU A 85 -23.54 -4.38 -15.14
N GLN A 86 -23.07 -5.54 -15.62
CA GLN A 86 -22.30 -6.49 -14.84
C GLN A 86 -20.97 -5.87 -14.34
N ARG A 87 -20.28 -5.10 -15.19
CA ARG A 87 -19.09 -4.33 -14.79
C ARG A 87 -19.43 -3.29 -13.71
N ASN A 88 -20.52 -2.55 -13.88
CA ASN A 88 -20.89 -1.45 -12.97
C ASN A 88 -21.46 -1.95 -11.63
N ASN A 89 -21.87 -3.22 -11.55
CA ASN A 89 -22.18 -3.94 -10.31
C ASN A 89 -20.93 -4.44 -9.56
N CYS A 90 -19.75 -4.41 -10.18
CA CYS A 90 -18.48 -4.77 -9.55
C CYS A 90 -17.58 -3.54 -9.39
N GLN A 91 -17.38 -3.04 -8.17
CA GLN A 91 -16.49 -1.90 -7.92
C GLN A 91 -15.30 -2.34 -7.07
N ILE A 92 -14.07 -2.10 -7.56
CA ILE A 92 -12.83 -2.41 -6.82
C ILE A 92 -12.19 -1.08 -6.42
N ILE A 93 -12.10 -0.83 -5.12
CA ILE A 93 -11.46 0.36 -4.56
C ILE A 93 -10.10 -0.03 -4.02
N TYR A 94 -9.04 0.38 -4.72
CA TYR A 94 -7.67 0.18 -4.26
C TYR A 94 -7.19 1.44 -3.51
N VAL A 95 -6.89 1.29 -2.23
CA VAL A 95 -6.36 2.38 -1.39
C VAL A 95 -4.84 2.44 -1.56
N LEU A 96 -4.38 3.43 -2.33
CA LEU A 96 -2.97 3.71 -2.57
C LEU A 96 -2.42 4.60 -1.47
N GLY A 97 -1.25 4.27 -0.94
CA GLY A 97 -0.51 5.16 -0.07
C GLY A 97 0.87 4.62 0.22
N VAL A 98 1.81 5.52 0.48
CA VAL A 98 3.10 5.07 1.02
C VAL A 98 2.95 4.54 2.43
N GLU A 99 3.88 3.68 2.82
CA GLU A 99 3.97 3.15 4.17
C GLU A 99 4.03 4.28 5.22
N GLY A 100 3.11 4.25 6.19
CA GLY A 100 2.92 5.33 7.18
C GLY A 100 1.76 6.30 6.90
N ALA A 101 1.15 6.27 5.70
CA ALA A 101 0.04 7.14 5.27
C ALA A 101 -1.34 6.85 5.91
N THR A 102 -1.38 6.24 7.10
CA THR A 102 -2.60 6.03 7.92
C THR A 102 -3.68 5.11 7.31
N HIS A 103 -3.31 4.16 6.45
CA HIS A 103 -4.19 3.09 5.92
C HIS A 103 -5.14 2.51 7.00
N HIS A 104 -4.58 1.92 8.07
CA HIS A 104 -5.36 1.29 9.15
C HIS A 104 -6.31 2.24 9.90
N GLY A 105 -6.08 3.57 9.86
CA GLY A 105 -7.01 4.55 10.42
C GLY A 105 -8.11 4.95 9.43
N PHE A 106 -7.80 5.01 8.13
CA PHE A 106 -8.74 5.43 7.10
C PHE A 106 -9.69 4.32 6.63
N LEU A 107 -9.24 3.08 6.57
CA LEU A 107 -10.04 1.98 6.02
C LEU A 107 -11.38 1.74 6.75
N PRO A 108 -11.47 1.84 8.10
CA PRO A 108 -12.76 1.79 8.79
C PRO A 108 -13.75 2.86 8.33
N ILE A 109 -13.28 4.09 8.02
CA ILE A 109 -14.10 5.18 7.49
C ILE A 109 -14.65 4.80 6.10
N LEU A 110 -13.79 4.32 5.20
CA LEU A 110 -14.19 3.95 3.84
C LEU A 110 -15.15 2.73 3.82
N VAL A 111 -14.85 1.70 4.62
CA VAL A 111 -15.72 0.51 4.76
C VAL A 111 -17.07 0.86 5.37
N SER A 112 -17.10 1.77 6.36
CA SER A 112 -18.35 2.27 6.94
C SER A 112 -19.14 3.11 5.92
N LEU A 113 -18.48 3.96 5.12
CA LEU A 113 -19.14 4.73 4.07
C LEU A 113 -19.74 3.84 2.97
N ALA A 114 -19.03 2.78 2.57
CA ALA A 114 -19.52 1.78 1.62
C ALA A 114 -20.73 1.01 2.15
N ARG A 115 -20.72 0.59 3.43
CA ARG A 115 -21.82 -0.18 4.05
C ARG A 115 -23.10 0.63 4.30
N ASN A 116 -23.02 1.95 4.19
CA ASN A 116 -24.19 2.85 4.23
C ASN A 116 -24.79 3.12 2.83
N GLN A 117 -24.31 2.45 1.79
CA GLN A 117 -24.85 2.56 0.43
C GLN A 117 -25.94 1.55 0.13
N MET A 118 -26.79 1.92 -0.83
CA MET A 118 -27.80 1.07 -1.44
C MET A 118 -27.80 1.28 -2.96
N ASN A 119 -28.29 0.30 -3.72
CA ASN A 119 -28.55 0.45 -5.15
C ASN A 119 -29.88 1.19 -5.40
N THR A 120 -30.25 1.35 -6.67
CA THR A 120 -31.51 1.95 -7.11
C THR A 120 -32.76 1.30 -6.53
N ASP A 121 -32.67 0.02 -6.18
CA ASP A 121 -33.75 -0.84 -5.72
C ASP A 121 -33.80 -0.95 -4.18
N GLY A 122 -32.92 -0.21 -3.48
CA GLY A 122 -32.84 -0.19 -2.01
C GLY A 122 -32.05 -1.36 -1.40
N ILE A 123 -31.41 -2.19 -2.21
CA ILE A 123 -30.56 -3.30 -1.75
C ILE A 123 -29.22 -2.73 -1.30
N GLN A 124 -28.75 -3.09 -0.10
CA GLN A 124 -27.43 -2.67 0.39
C GLN A 124 -26.30 -3.26 -0.47
N TYR A 125 -25.18 -2.57 -0.58
CA TYR A 125 -24.00 -3.13 -1.26
C TYR A 125 -23.38 -4.26 -0.42
N ASP A 126 -22.91 -5.31 -1.09
CA ASP A 126 -21.95 -6.24 -0.48
C ASP A 126 -20.60 -5.53 -0.36
N VAL A 127 -20.01 -5.52 0.84
CA VAL A 127 -18.78 -4.76 1.11
C VAL A 127 -17.73 -5.66 1.76
N GLN A 128 -16.84 -6.14 0.91
CA GLN A 128 -15.70 -6.95 1.26
C GLN A 128 -14.47 -6.05 1.46
N TYR A 129 -13.80 -6.19 2.59
CA TYR A 129 -12.46 -5.66 2.84
C TYR A 129 -11.53 -6.87 2.98
N ASP A 130 -10.27 -6.74 2.54
CA ASP A 130 -9.27 -7.82 2.59
C ASP A 130 -9.67 -9.11 1.83
N SER A 131 -10.43 -8.99 0.74
CA SER A 131 -11.01 -10.13 0.02
C SER A 131 -9.93 -11.11 -0.46
N HIS A 132 -9.92 -12.32 0.11
CA HIS A 132 -8.88 -13.33 -0.11
C HIS A 132 -8.68 -13.66 -1.61
N SER A 133 -9.76 -13.72 -2.40
CA SER A 133 -9.67 -14.01 -3.83
C SER A 133 -8.98 -12.89 -4.61
N LEU A 134 -9.29 -11.62 -4.30
CA LEU A 134 -8.61 -10.48 -4.92
C LEU A 134 -7.13 -10.42 -4.47
N ARG A 135 -6.86 -10.64 -3.19
CA ARG A 135 -5.49 -10.71 -2.66
C ARG A 135 -4.66 -11.82 -3.29
N TYR A 136 -5.25 -12.99 -3.50
CA TYR A 136 -4.63 -14.06 -4.26
C TYR A 136 -4.33 -13.62 -5.72
N GLY A 137 -5.29 -12.96 -6.38
CA GLY A 137 -5.12 -12.40 -7.73
C GLY A 137 -4.00 -11.36 -7.87
N LEU A 138 -3.76 -10.54 -6.84
CA LEU A 138 -2.77 -9.44 -6.86
C LEU A 138 -1.40 -9.84 -6.31
N PHE A 139 -1.39 -10.60 -5.21
CA PHE A 139 -0.22 -10.85 -4.37
C PHE A 139 0.29 -12.29 -4.51
N GLY A 140 -0.55 -13.23 -4.96
CA GLY A 140 -0.18 -14.62 -5.20
C GLY A 140 -0.34 -15.50 -3.96
N TRP A 141 0.60 -16.42 -3.78
CA TRP A 141 0.45 -17.54 -2.85
C TRP A 141 0.68 -17.21 -1.37
N TYR A 142 0.02 -18.01 -0.54
CA TYR A 142 0.11 -17.97 0.92
C TYR A 142 0.76 -19.28 1.40
N ASP A 143 1.97 -19.21 1.93
CA ASP A 143 2.72 -20.40 2.41
C ASP A 143 2.00 -21.30 3.44
N ASN A 144 0.89 -20.85 4.03
CA ASN A 144 0.22 -21.51 5.16
C ASN A 144 -1.32 -21.37 5.21
N GLN A 145 -2.04 -21.42 4.08
CA GLN A 145 -3.51 -21.57 4.10
C GLN A 145 -4.04 -22.65 3.14
N GLY A 146 -4.59 -23.71 3.72
CA GLY A 146 -5.01 -24.92 2.99
C GLY A 146 -6.24 -24.77 2.08
N ASP A 147 -7.10 -23.78 2.33
CA ASP A 147 -8.30 -23.57 1.52
C ASP A 147 -7.98 -22.96 0.15
N ILE A 148 -7.01 -22.03 0.08
CA ILE A 148 -6.57 -21.42 -1.20
C ILE A 148 -5.79 -22.44 -2.04
N LEU A 149 -4.97 -23.30 -1.41
CA LEU A 149 -4.32 -24.45 -2.08
C LEU A 149 -5.34 -25.47 -2.62
N ARG A 150 -6.48 -25.61 -1.95
CA ARG A 150 -7.59 -26.49 -2.36
C ARG A 150 -8.45 -25.90 -3.47
N GLU A 151 -8.55 -24.58 -3.55
CA GLU A 151 -9.39 -23.88 -4.53
C GLU A 151 -8.64 -23.54 -5.83
N PHE A 152 -7.35 -23.21 -5.76
CA PHE A 152 -6.54 -22.78 -6.90
C PHE A 152 -5.34 -23.69 -7.22
N GLY A 153 -5.06 -24.72 -6.42
CA GLY A 153 -3.99 -25.71 -6.65
C GLY A 153 -2.66 -25.40 -5.95
N ASN A 154 -1.55 -25.90 -6.50
CA ASN A 154 -0.20 -25.65 -6.00
C ASN A 154 0.79 -25.56 -7.18
N PRO A 155 0.86 -24.42 -7.90
CA PRO A 155 1.78 -24.21 -9.00
C PRO A 155 3.19 -23.89 -8.50
N GLU A 156 4.18 -24.11 -9.37
CA GLU A 156 5.60 -23.91 -9.05
C GLU A 156 6.04 -22.43 -9.09
N GLU A 157 5.19 -21.54 -9.63
CA GLU A 157 5.42 -20.09 -9.76
C GLU A 157 4.20 -19.28 -9.28
N LYS A 158 4.43 -18.04 -8.82
CA LYS A 158 3.35 -17.07 -8.59
C LYS A 158 2.68 -16.74 -9.94
N PRO A 159 1.36 -16.88 -10.09
CA PRO A 159 0.68 -16.49 -11.32
C PRO A 159 0.76 -14.98 -11.52
N ARG A 160 0.76 -14.55 -12.79
CA ARG A 160 0.79 -13.14 -13.14
C ARG A 160 -0.55 -12.49 -12.82
N VAL A 161 -0.53 -11.24 -12.34
CA VAL A 161 -1.74 -10.45 -12.04
C VAL A 161 -2.60 -10.18 -13.29
N ASP A 162 -2.01 -10.29 -14.49
CA ASP A 162 -2.67 -10.14 -15.79
C ASP A 162 -3.04 -11.48 -16.47
N ASP A 163 -2.96 -12.63 -15.76
CA ASP A 163 -3.42 -13.91 -16.33
C ASP A 163 -4.95 -13.91 -16.56
N PRO A 164 -5.45 -14.07 -17.80
CA PRO A 164 -6.88 -13.94 -18.09
C PRO A 164 -7.76 -15.03 -17.46
N THR A 165 -7.20 -16.16 -17.02
CA THR A 165 -7.95 -17.22 -16.34
C THR A 165 -8.06 -16.93 -14.85
N LEU A 166 -6.95 -16.52 -14.22
CA LEU A 166 -6.94 -16.04 -12.84
C LEU A 166 -7.91 -14.87 -12.65
N VAL A 167 -7.83 -13.85 -13.51
CA VAL A 167 -8.69 -12.66 -13.42
C VAL A 167 -10.18 -13.04 -13.49
N ARG A 168 -10.58 -13.89 -14.44
CA ARG A 168 -11.99 -14.34 -14.54
C ARG A 168 -12.44 -15.21 -13.36
N ASN A 169 -11.55 -16.00 -12.78
CA ASN A 169 -11.83 -16.77 -11.57
C ASN A 169 -11.98 -15.87 -10.33
N VAL A 170 -11.10 -14.86 -10.18
CA VAL A 170 -11.16 -13.88 -9.09
C VAL A 170 -12.43 -13.03 -9.18
N ILE A 171 -12.72 -12.47 -10.36
CA ILE A 171 -13.92 -11.67 -10.62
C ILE A 171 -15.19 -12.45 -10.30
N SER A 172 -15.31 -13.71 -10.76
CA SER A 172 -16.53 -14.51 -10.53
C SER A 172 -16.77 -14.93 -9.08
N GLN A 173 -15.76 -14.77 -8.20
CA GLN A 173 -15.89 -14.94 -6.75
C GLN A 173 -16.19 -13.63 -6.00
N ILE A 174 -15.48 -12.54 -6.33
CA ILE A 174 -15.66 -11.26 -5.62
C ILE A 174 -16.89 -10.47 -6.09
N CYS A 175 -17.31 -10.71 -7.33
CA CYS A 175 -18.47 -10.06 -7.97
C CYS A 175 -19.32 -11.12 -8.72
N PRO A 176 -20.01 -12.02 -8.01
CA PRO A 176 -20.93 -12.97 -8.63
C PRO A 176 -22.09 -12.27 -9.35
N ASN A 177 -22.65 -12.94 -10.36
CA ASN A 177 -23.83 -12.44 -11.09
C ASN A 177 -25.14 -12.74 -10.32
N ASP A 178 -25.29 -12.19 -9.12
CA ASP A 178 -26.48 -12.39 -8.25
C ASP A 178 -27.49 -11.23 -8.27
N GLY A 179 -27.13 -10.09 -8.86
CA GLY A 179 -27.95 -8.88 -8.96
C GLY A 179 -27.69 -7.83 -7.88
N GLN A 180 -26.76 -8.09 -6.95
CA GLN A 180 -26.27 -7.11 -5.99
C GLN A 180 -25.15 -6.24 -6.59
N LYS A 181 -24.81 -5.16 -5.90
CA LYS A 181 -23.60 -4.38 -6.19
C LYS A 181 -22.54 -4.70 -5.14
N HIS A 182 -21.39 -5.18 -5.60
CA HIS A 182 -20.25 -5.54 -4.79
C HIS A 182 -19.22 -4.40 -4.78
N VAL A 183 -18.72 -4.06 -3.59
CA VAL A 183 -17.65 -3.10 -3.37
C VAL A 183 -16.50 -3.80 -2.64
N ILE A 184 -15.41 -4.00 -3.37
CA ILE A 184 -14.22 -4.71 -2.89
C ILE A 184 -13.15 -3.68 -2.55
N ILE A 185 -12.88 -3.49 -1.26
CA ILE A 185 -11.88 -2.54 -0.77
C ILE A 185 -10.59 -3.32 -0.48
N GLU A 186 -9.52 -2.98 -1.20
CA GLU A 186 -8.19 -3.55 -1.02
C GLU A 186 -7.19 -2.45 -0.61
N ASP A 187 -6.25 -2.80 0.25
CA ASP A 187 -5.17 -1.92 0.70
C ASP A 187 -3.87 -2.71 0.83
N ASN A 188 -2.76 -2.10 0.41
CA ASN A 188 -1.47 -2.35 1.02
C ASN A 188 -0.60 -1.10 0.84
N SER A 189 0.35 -0.91 1.76
CA SER A 189 1.31 0.17 1.67
C SER A 189 2.33 -0.03 0.54
N PHE A 190 2.90 1.08 0.08
CA PHE A 190 4.01 1.12 -0.87
C PHE A 190 5.29 1.65 -0.18
N PRO A 191 6.34 0.83 0.02
CA PRO A 191 6.39 -0.62 -0.16
C PRO A 191 5.52 -1.36 0.87
N CYS A 192 5.35 -2.67 0.69
CA CYS A 192 4.76 -3.52 1.72
C CYS A 192 5.86 -4.22 2.56
N GLY A 193 5.64 -4.27 3.88
CA GLY A 193 6.48 -5.01 4.83
C GLY A 193 7.89 -4.47 5.10
N GLN A 194 8.57 -5.15 6.01
CA GLN A 194 10.03 -5.13 6.17
C GLN A 194 10.64 -6.37 5.48
N SER A 195 11.98 -6.46 5.47
CA SER A 195 12.72 -7.65 5.06
C SER A 195 12.58 -8.83 6.04
N ASP A 196 12.05 -8.60 7.24
CA ASP A 196 11.75 -9.62 8.27
C ASP A 196 10.24 -9.78 8.57
N ASP A 197 9.36 -9.23 7.72
CA ASP A 197 7.90 -9.36 7.88
C ASP A 197 7.48 -10.83 7.69
N PRO A 198 6.86 -11.52 8.68
CA PRO A 198 6.56 -12.96 8.61
C PRO A 198 5.37 -13.31 7.71
N ARG A 199 4.79 -12.33 6.99
CA ARG A 199 3.61 -12.50 6.13
C ARG A 199 4.03 -12.73 4.68
N SER A 200 3.94 -13.98 4.22
CA SER A 200 4.31 -14.41 2.86
C SER A 200 3.57 -13.70 1.72
N TYR A 201 2.35 -13.21 1.96
CA TYR A 201 1.62 -12.38 0.97
C TYR A 201 2.22 -10.99 0.75
N ARG A 202 3.19 -10.57 1.58
CA ARG A 202 3.92 -9.30 1.41
C ARG A 202 5.23 -9.57 0.70
N ILE A 203 5.40 -8.95 -0.47
CA ILE A 203 6.68 -8.95 -1.15
C ILE A 203 7.68 -8.20 -0.26
N HIS A 204 8.78 -8.83 0.14
CA HIS A 204 9.71 -8.23 1.08
C HIS A 204 10.53 -7.09 0.46
N ARG A 205 11.02 -6.19 1.32
CA ARG A 205 11.97 -5.15 0.93
C ARG A 205 13.28 -5.77 0.47
N GLN A 206 13.81 -5.26 -0.64
CA GLN A 206 15.05 -5.75 -1.21
C GLN A 206 16.26 -5.04 -0.57
N GLN A 207 17.38 -5.74 -0.44
CA GLN A 207 18.58 -5.24 0.26
C GLN A 207 19.32 -4.14 -0.52
N ASP A 208 19.20 -4.14 -1.85
CA ASP A 208 19.82 -3.17 -2.76
C ASP A 208 19.16 -1.78 -2.71
N TRP A 209 17.86 -1.72 -2.41
CA TRP A 209 17.10 -0.48 -2.23
C TRP A 209 17.69 0.49 -1.19
N LEU A 210 18.50 0.01 -0.24
CA LEU A 210 19.14 0.83 0.80
C LEU A 210 20.22 1.77 0.22
N ASP A 211 20.87 1.37 -0.88
CA ASP A 211 21.97 2.10 -1.52
C ASP A 211 21.55 2.82 -2.83
N MET A 212 20.27 2.71 -3.24
CA MET A 212 19.75 3.29 -4.49
C MET A 212 19.38 4.78 -4.36
N SER A 213 19.55 5.53 -5.46
CA SER A 213 18.76 6.74 -5.73
C SER A 213 17.27 6.39 -5.77
N PRO A 214 16.35 7.30 -5.43
CA PRO A 214 14.94 6.97 -5.55
C PRO A 214 14.44 6.98 -7.01
N GLU A 215 15.19 7.51 -7.99
CA GLU A 215 14.96 7.18 -9.42
C GLU A 215 15.45 5.78 -9.77
N GLU A 216 16.59 5.33 -9.24
CA GLU A 216 17.10 3.97 -9.45
C GLU A 216 16.09 2.95 -8.90
N LEU A 217 15.55 3.22 -7.70
CA LEU A 217 14.46 2.45 -7.11
C LEU A 217 13.18 2.56 -7.96
N ALA A 218 12.74 3.76 -8.36
CA ALA A 218 11.54 3.94 -9.18
C ALA A 218 11.64 3.33 -10.58
N ASN A 219 12.83 2.99 -11.06
CA ASN A 219 13.07 2.27 -12.31
C ASN A 219 13.55 0.83 -12.09
N SER A 220 13.60 0.35 -10.84
CA SER A 220 13.89 -1.06 -10.52
C SER A 220 12.67 -1.93 -10.79
N TRP A 221 12.89 -3.13 -11.32
CA TRP A 221 11.79 -4.09 -11.56
C TRP A 221 11.14 -4.52 -10.24
N SER A 222 11.93 -4.71 -9.17
CA SER A 222 11.42 -5.15 -7.87
C SER A 222 10.48 -4.15 -7.22
N ALA A 223 10.73 -2.84 -7.33
CA ALA A 223 9.82 -1.82 -6.77
C ALA A 223 8.58 -1.56 -7.63
N ASN A 224 8.63 -1.76 -8.95
CA ASN A 224 7.45 -1.55 -9.82
C ASN A 224 6.40 -2.67 -9.74
N ASN A 225 6.73 -3.80 -9.11
CA ASN A 225 5.81 -4.93 -8.89
C ASN A 225 5.39 -5.05 -7.41
N GLN A 226 5.52 -3.98 -6.61
CA GLN A 226 5.39 -3.95 -5.16
C GLN A 226 4.23 -3.07 -4.69
N PRO A 227 3.25 -3.58 -3.90
CA PRO A 227 2.98 -5.00 -3.61
C PRO A 227 2.42 -5.76 -4.82
N THR A 228 1.97 -5.03 -5.84
CA THR A 228 1.51 -5.54 -7.13
C THR A 228 1.83 -4.51 -8.21
N ASN A 229 1.80 -4.91 -9.48
CA ASN A 229 2.04 -4.02 -10.60
C ASN A 229 0.75 -3.26 -10.95
N LEU A 230 0.70 -1.97 -10.62
CA LEU A 230 -0.52 -1.16 -10.78
C LEU A 230 -1.01 -1.03 -12.22
N TYR A 231 -0.11 -1.04 -13.20
CA TYR A 231 -0.46 -1.01 -14.62
C TYR A 231 -1.16 -2.30 -15.03
N GLN A 232 -0.51 -3.44 -14.77
CA GLN A 232 -1.06 -4.77 -15.09
C GLN A 232 -2.37 -5.05 -14.33
N PHE A 233 -2.46 -4.66 -13.05
CA PHE A 233 -3.70 -4.74 -12.28
C PHE A 233 -4.82 -3.92 -12.93
N TYR A 234 -4.60 -2.63 -13.20
CA TYR A 234 -5.65 -1.78 -13.76
C TYR A 234 -6.11 -2.29 -15.13
N ASP A 235 -5.19 -2.58 -16.06
CA ASP A 235 -5.54 -3.04 -17.40
C ASP A 235 -6.24 -4.41 -17.41
N ALA A 236 -5.86 -5.33 -16.52
CA ALA A 236 -6.47 -6.65 -16.45
C ALA A 236 -7.87 -6.64 -15.81
N TYR A 237 -8.11 -5.81 -14.79
CA TYR A 237 -9.37 -5.82 -14.02
C TYR A 237 -10.41 -4.80 -14.53
N ARG A 238 -10.00 -3.68 -15.15
CA ARG A 238 -10.94 -2.65 -15.67
C ARG A 238 -11.98 -3.09 -16.72
N PRO A 239 -11.80 -4.18 -17.50
CA PRO A 239 -12.87 -4.70 -18.37
C PRO A 239 -13.98 -5.39 -17.58
N TYR A 240 -13.72 -5.77 -16.32
CA TYR A 240 -14.61 -6.57 -15.49
C TYR A 240 -15.19 -5.81 -14.29
N ALA A 241 -14.52 -4.75 -13.85
CA ALA A 241 -14.93 -3.93 -12.71
C ALA A 241 -14.74 -2.43 -12.97
N ASP A 242 -15.52 -1.61 -12.26
CA ASP A 242 -15.20 -0.21 -12.00
C ASP A 242 -14.05 -0.13 -10.98
N VAL A 243 -12.82 -0.03 -11.48
CA VAL A 243 -11.62 0.12 -10.64
C VAL A 243 -11.43 1.61 -10.31
N LYS A 244 -11.47 1.97 -9.01
CA LYS A 244 -11.20 3.33 -8.53
C LYS A 244 -10.03 3.32 -7.54
N PHE A 245 -9.19 4.36 -7.55
CA PHE A 245 -8.08 4.49 -6.60
C PHE A 245 -8.32 5.62 -5.58
N VAL A 246 -8.09 5.35 -4.30
CA VAL A 246 -8.07 6.37 -3.24
C VAL A 246 -6.63 6.57 -2.78
N VAL A 247 -6.06 7.73 -3.11
CA VAL A 247 -4.70 8.11 -2.73
C VAL A 247 -4.73 8.73 -1.33
N LEU A 248 -4.10 8.08 -0.37
CA LEU A 248 -3.86 8.61 0.96
C LEU A 248 -2.57 9.42 0.99
N HIS A 249 -2.68 10.70 1.40
CA HIS A 249 -1.53 11.49 1.79
C HIS A 249 -1.61 11.86 3.27
N ARG A 250 -0.50 11.59 3.98
CA ARG A 250 -0.17 12.12 5.30
C ARG A 250 1.13 12.94 5.17
N PRO A 251 1.29 14.07 5.89
CA PRO A 251 2.52 14.87 5.86
C PRO A 251 3.79 14.03 5.98
N PHE A 252 4.80 14.37 5.18
CA PHE A 252 5.96 13.51 4.93
C PHE A 252 6.73 13.17 6.22
N LEU A 253 6.99 14.16 7.07
CA LEU A 253 7.72 13.96 8.33
C LEU A 253 7.00 12.99 9.28
N GLU A 254 5.67 13.04 9.35
CA GLU A 254 4.90 12.11 10.17
C GLU A 254 4.89 10.68 9.60
N THR A 255 4.88 10.57 8.27
CA THR A 255 4.99 9.32 7.54
C THR A 255 6.34 8.65 7.86
N ILE A 256 7.46 9.37 7.71
CA ILE A 256 8.81 8.87 8.08
C ILE A 256 8.93 8.61 9.59
N ALA A 257 8.35 9.46 10.44
CA ALA A 257 8.35 9.26 11.90
C ALA A 257 7.54 8.03 12.34
N SER A 258 6.60 7.55 11.52
CA SER A 258 5.84 6.34 11.84
C SER A 258 6.72 5.09 11.91
N HIS A 259 7.76 5.01 11.06
CA HIS A 259 8.70 3.89 10.92
C HIS A 259 10.18 4.31 11.07
N ALA A 260 10.48 5.32 11.90
CA ALA A 260 11.81 5.94 12.06
C ALA A 260 13.01 5.03 12.44
N LYS A 261 12.80 3.72 12.62
CA LYS A 261 13.86 2.71 12.88
C LYS A 261 14.10 1.75 11.71
N TRP A 262 13.28 1.82 10.66
CA TRP A 262 13.34 0.92 9.51
C TRP A 262 14.45 1.36 8.55
N ASP A 263 14.88 0.45 7.67
CA ASP A 263 15.85 0.71 6.60
C ASP A 263 17.18 1.32 7.07
N THR A 264 17.65 0.97 8.26
CA THR A 264 18.83 1.54 8.97
C THR A 264 18.68 2.98 9.49
N GLY A 265 17.58 3.69 9.20
CA GLY A 265 17.24 4.97 9.83
C GLY A 265 16.43 5.93 8.94
N PRO A 266 15.94 7.06 9.49
CA PRO A 266 14.96 7.92 8.81
C PRO A 266 15.41 8.45 7.44
N ALA A 267 16.69 8.79 7.28
CA ALA A 267 17.22 9.30 6.02
C ALA A 267 17.12 8.26 4.88
N VAL A 268 17.54 7.01 5.13
CA VAL A 268 17.49 5.93 4.12
C VAL A 268 16.05 5.45 3.91
N HIS A 269 15.26 5.31 4.98
CA HIS A 269 13.83 5.04 4.89
C HIS A 269 13.11 6.05 3.98
N SER A 270 13.41 7.34 4.15
CA SER A 270 12.85 8.41 3.33
C SER A 270 13.36 8.46 1.88
N ASN A 271 14.44 7.76 1.53
CA ASN A 271 14.80 7.55 0.13
C ASN A 271 13.86 6.53 -0.50
N ILE A 272 13.67 5.39 0.15
CA ILE A 272 12.77 4.33 -0.33
C ILE A 272 11.35 4.86 -0.50
N ILE A 273 10.80 5.54 0.53
CA ILE A 273 9.47 6.15 0.46
C ILE A 273 9.33 7.12 -0.72
N ARG A 274 10.34 7.95 -1.02
CA ARG A 274 10.31 8.88 -2.17
C ARG A 274 10.34 8.17 -3.51
N GLY A 275 11.05 7.04 -3.63
CA GLY A 275 11.03 6.22 -4.84
C GLY A 275 9.64 5.62 -5.10
N PHE A 276 8.96 5.17 -4.05
CA PHE A 276 7.57 4.73 -4.14
C PHE A 276 6.58 5.88 -4.42
N MET A 277 6.81 7.09 -3.88
CA MET A 277 6.02 8.28 -4.28
C MET A 277 6.17 8.58 -5.78
N LEU A 278 7.36 8.37 -6.38
CA LEU A 278 7.55 8.53 -7.83
C LEU A 278 6.87 7.44 -8.67
N ILE A 279 6.90 6.18 -8.22
CA ILE A 279 6.16 5.08 -8.88
C ILE A 279 4.66 5.38 -8.87
N LEU A 280 4.10 5.71 -7.70
CA LEU A 280 2.69 6.09 -7.56
C LEU A 280 2.37 7.33 -8.40
N ARG A 281 3.23 8.36 -8.38
CA ARG A 281 3.01 9.58 -9.17
C ARG A 281 2.99 9.31 -10.67
N ARG A 282 3.91 8.51 -11.20
CA ARG A 282 3.96 8.11 -12.62
C ARG A 282 2.69 7.35 -13.04
N PHE A 283 2.17 6.47 -12.18
CA PHE A 283 0.90 5.77 -12.42
C PHE A 283 -0.30 6.74 -12.44
N LEU A 284 -0.36 7.66 -11.49
CA LEU A 284 -1.49 8.60 -11.32
C LEU A 284 -1.52 9.71 -12.39
N ASP A 285 -0.36 10.17 -12.87
CA ASP A 285 -0.28 11.09 -14.01
C ASP A 285 -0.69 10.42 -15.33
N ALA A 286 -0.35 9.14 -15.51
CA ALA A 286 -0.71 8.36 -16.69
C ALA A 286 -2.22 8.01 -16.74
N HIS A 287 -2.85 7.78 -15.59
CA HIS A 287 -4.23 7.33 -15.48
C HIS A 287 -5.12 8.31 -14.69
N GLN A 288 -5.23 9.56 -15.14
CA GLN A 288 -6.16 10.53 -14.54
C GLN A 288 -7.63 10.13 -14.74
N PHE A 289 -7.92 9.45 -15.86
CA PHE A 289 -9.26 9.04 -16.27
C PHE A 289 -9.31 7.55 -16.61
N ASP A 290 -10.45 6.93 -16.37
CA ASP A 290 -10.73 5.54 -16.73
C ASP A 290 -10.96 5.43 -18.24
N MET A 291 -10.25 4.50 -18.90
CA MET A 291 -10.27 4.39 -20.36
C MET A 291 -11.56 3.76 -20.93
N ALA A 292 -12.45 3.21 -20.10
CA ALA A 292 -13.74 2.66 -20.55
C ALA A 292 -14.88 3.68 -20.43
N THR A 293 -14.92 4.43 -19.33
CA THR A 293 -16.02 5.38 -18.99
C THR A 293 -15.68 6.84 -19.29
N GLY A 294 -14.39 7.20 -19.37
CA GLY A 294 -13.94 8.60 -19.40
C GLY A 294 -14.07 9.32 -18.06
N GLU A 295 -14.55 8.65 -17.02
CA GLU A 295 -14.63 9.19 -15.66
C GLU A 295 -13.26 9.36 -15.04
N ARG A 296 -13.18 10.13 -13.94
CA ARG A 296 -11.96 10.27 -13.17
C ARG A 296 -11.62 8.97 -12.43
N LEU A 297 -10.37 8.50 -12.53
CA LEU A 297 -9.97 7.18 -12.02
C LEU A 297 -9.50 7.20 -10.55
N TRP A 298 -8.97 8.33 -10.06
CA TRP A 298 -8.41 8.42 -8.71
C TRP A 298 -8.77 9.70 -7.95
N THR A 299 -8.90 9.63 -6.63
CA THR A 299 -9.08 10.78 -5.74
C THR A 299 -8.00 10.86 -4.67
N LEU A 300 -7.75 12.07 -4.16
CA LEU A 300 -6.79 12.32 -3.08
C LEU A 300 -7.56 12.60 -1.78
N VAL A 301 -7.24 11.86 -0.72
CA VAL A 301 -7.73 12.09 0.64
C VAL A 301 -6.58 12.65 1.48
N CYS A 302 -6.84 13.78 2.12
CA CYS A 302 -5.82 14.53 2.84
C CYS A 302 -5.89 14.32 4.34
N VAL A 303 -5.12 13.37 4.87
CA VAL A 303 -5.17 12.97 6.29
C VAL A 303 -4.94 14.15 7.25
N GLU A 304 -4.09 15.12 6.89
CA GLU A 304 -3.90 16.40 7.60
C GLU A 304 -5.25 17.11 7.88
N LYS A 305 -6.14 17.17 6.89
CA LYS A 305 -7.40 17.94 6.90
C LYS A 305 -8.51 17.28 7.72
N HIS A 306 -8.21 16.17 8.40
CA HIS A 306 -9.17 15.41 9.20
C HIS A 306 -8.69 15.21 10.64
N PHE A 307 -7.52 15.74 10.98
CA PHE A 307 -6.94 15.77 12.33
C PHE A 307 -7.34 17.06 13.06
N ALA A 308 -7.87 16.95 14.28
CA ALA A 308 -8.36 18.05 15.09
C ALA A 308 -7.30 19.13 15.40
N LYS A 309 -6.03 18.73 15.49
CA LYS A 309 -4.90 19.63 15.74
C LYS A 309 -4.67 20.70 14.66
N PHE A 310 -5.23 20.54 13.45
CA PHE A 310 -5.15 21.55 12.38
C PHE A 310 -6.37 22.50 12.34
N TYR A 311 -7.29 22.35 13.28
CA TYR A 311 -8.49 23.17 13.47
C TYR A 311 -8.56 23.75 14.89
N ASP A 312 -7.42 23.87 15.58
CA ASP A 312 -7.33 24.27 16.99
C ASP A 312 -8.26 23.48 17.94
N TYR A 313 -8.53 22.21 17.61
CA TYR A 313 -9.49 21.33 18.28
C TYR A 313 -10.96 21.84 18.26
N ASN A 314 -11.34 22.59 17.23
CA ASN A 314 -12.71 23.02 17.00
C ASN A 314 -13.56 21.89 16.39
N ASP A 315 -14.31 21.17 17.25
CA ASP A 315 -15.16 20.03 16.87
C ASP A 315 -16.11 20.31 15.69
N VAL A 316 -16.61 21.55 15.55
CA VAL A 316 -17.51 21.93 14.44
C VAL A 316 -16.76 21.91 13.12
N GLN A 317 -15.62 22.59 13.03
CA GLN A 317 -14.81 22.65 11.81
C GLN A 317 -14.23 21.27 11.44
N VAL A 318 -13.85 20.48 12.45
CA VAL A 318 -13.41 19.08 12.27
C VAL A 318 -14.54 18.22 11.70
N THR A 319 -15.77 18.39 12.21
CA THR A 319 -16.96 17.69 11.71
C THR A 319 -17.32 18.12 10.28
N GLU A 320 -17.26 19.42 9.98
CA GLU A 320 -17.47 19.96 8.63
C GLU A 320 -16.44 19.39 7.63
N ALA A 321 -15.15 19.40 7.97
CA ALA A 321 -14.09 18.88 7.11
C ALA A 321 -14.19 17.36 6.87
N ARG A 322 -14.56 16.59 7.91
CA ARG A 322 -14.82 15.14 7.80
C ARG A 322 -16.04 14.85 6.92
N ASN A 323 -17.13 15.59 7.10
CA ASN A 323 -18.33 15.48 6.27
C ASN A 323 -18.07 15.86 4.79
N ALA A 324 -17.29 16.92 4.54
CA ALA A 324 -16.91 17.32 3.19
C ALA A 324 -16.11 16.22 2.47
N MET A 325 -15.18 15.56 3.16
CA MET A 325 -14.42 14.45 2.60
C MET A 325 -15.27 13.18 2.38
N LEU A 326 -16.19 12.84 3.29
CA LEU A 326 -17.16 11.76 3.05
C LEU A 326 -18.04 12.05 1.81
N TYR A 327 -18.51 13.29 1.67
CA TYR A 327 -19.28 13.74 0.51
C TYR A 327 -18.45 13.67 -0.79
N ASN A 328 -17.19 14.09 -0.75
CA ASN A 328 -16.27 14.04 -1.89
C ASN A 328 -15.97 12.59 -2.30
N LEU A 329 -15.72 11.70 -1.34
CA LEU A 329 -15.50 10.26 -1.59
C LEU A 329 -16.74 9.60 -2.21
N ALA A 330 -17.91 9.75 -1.58
CA ALA A 330 -19.15 9.20 -2.11
C ALA A 330 -19.47 9.75 -3.52
N SER A 331 -19.25 11.05 -3.75
CA SER A 331 -19.44 11.66 -5.07
C SER A 331 -18.47 11.11 -6.13
N PHE A 332 -17.21 10.83 -5.75
CA PHE A 332 -16.21 10.25 -6.64
C PHE A 332 -16.49 8.77 -6.97
N MET A 333 -17.00 8.00 -6.01
CA MET A 333 -17.42 6.60 -6.22
C MET A 333 -18.79 6.47 -6.90
N MET A 334 -19.44 7.59 -7.23
CA MET A 334 -20.82 7.69 -7.73
C MET A 334 -21.88 7.06 -6.80
N TRP A 335 -21.62 7.11 -5.50
CA TRP A 335 -22.50 6.57 -4.47
C TRP A 335 -23.65 7.52 -4.13
N PRO A 336 -24.89 7.01 -3.95
CA PRO A 336 -26.06 7.85 -3.69
C PRO A 336 -26.07 8.42 -2.26
N THR A 337 -25.63 7.66 -1.26
CA THR A 337 -25.63 8.10 0.15
C THR A 337 -24.33 8.84 0.46
N LYS A 338 -24.40 10.16 0.60
CA LYS A 338 -23.21 11.02 0.82
C LYS A 338 -22.96 11.41 2.28
N VAL A 339 -23.72 10.84 3.21
CA VAL A 339 -23.69 11.14 4.65
C VAL A 339 -23.43 9.85 5.43
N CYS A 340 -22.52 9.88 6.40
CA CYS A 340 -22.21 8.74 7.25
C CYS A 340 -21.85 9.23 8.66
N HIS A 341 -22.84 9.24 9.57
CA HIS A 341 -22.68 9.79 10.92
C HIS A 341 -21.63 9.04 11.77
N HIS A 342 -21.52 7.72 11.58
CA HIS A 342 -20.68 6.83 12.40
C HIS A 342 -19.36 6.41 11.73
N CYS A 343 -18.98 7.06 10.62
CA CYS A 343 -17.75 6.73 9.90
C CYS A 343 -16.49 7.02 10.73
N PHE A 344 -16.53 7.97 11.66
CA PHE A 344 -15.37 8.43 12.44
C PHE A 344 -15.27 7.82 13.84
N ASP A 345 -16.19 6.93 14.23
CA ASP A 345 -16.26 6.37 15.60
C ASP A 345 -15.05 5.48 15.96
N SER A 346 -14.29 5.04 14.95
CA SER A 346 -13.03 4.27 15.08
C SER A 346 -11.79 5.06 14.65
N TRP A 347 -11.92 6.37 14.40
CA TRP A 347 -10.81 7.23 14.02
C TRP A 347 -9.94 7.58 15.24
N HIS A 348 -8.65 7.30 15.13
CA HIS A 348 -7.67 7.63 16.16
C HIS A 348 -6.53 8.44 15.56
N GLU A 349 -6.39 9.68 16.04
CA GLU A 349 -5.34 10.59 15.58
C GLU A 349 -3.98 10.21 16.16
N SER A 350 -2.92 10.46 15.40
CA SER A 350 -1.57 10.10 15.80
C SER A 350 -0.96 11.18 16.70
N GLU A 351 -0.91 10.91 18.01
CA GLU A 351 -0.25 11.73 19.04
C GLU A 351 1.29 11.78 18.92
N LYS A 352 1.88 11.11 17.92
CA LYS A 352 3.34 11.07 17.72
C LYS A 352 3.87 12.45 17.31
N ASP A 353 4.61 13.10 18.22
CA ASP A 353 5.49 14.21 17.86
C ASP A 353 6.65 13.70 16.98
N TYR A 354 6.55 14.00 15.69
CA TYR A 354 7.56 13.61 14.70
C TYR A 354 8.91 14.29 14.94
N SER A 355 8.94 15.51 15.50
CA SER A 355 10.20 16.24 15.74
C SER A 355 11.01 15.58 16.85
N ASN A 356 10.33 15.16 17.92
CA ASN A 356 10.95 14.38 19.00
C ASN A 356 11.33 12.95 18.58
N VAL A 357 10.57 12.31 17.69
CA VAL A 357 10.88 10.96 17.18
C VAL A 357 12.05 10.96 16.20
N LEU A 358 12.14 11.96 15.31
CA LEU A 358 13.18 12.04 14.29
C LEU A 358 14.46 12.69 14.83
N GLY A 359 14.34 13.75 15.64
CA GLY A 359 15.45 14.52 16.18
C GLY A 359 16.11 15.45 15.15
N ASN A 360 16.68 16.55 15.63
CA ASN A 360 17.15 17.70 14.83
C ASN A 360 18.06 17.33 13.64
N GLN A 361 18.90 16.30 13.76
CA GLN A 361 19.80 15.88 12.67
C GLN A 361 19.05 15.20 11.51
N ASN A 362 18.06 14.36 11.80
CA ASN A 362 17.25 13.75 10.74
C ASN A 362 16.28 14.79 10.15
N MET A 363 15.71 15.66 10.98
CA MET A 363 14.86 16.78 10.52
C MET A 363 15.55 17.58 9.40
N GLN A 364 16.77 18.06 9.61
CA GLN A 364 17.52 18.83 8.60
C GLN A 364 17.73 18.09 7.26
N VAL A 365 17.84 16.76 7.28
CA VAL A 365 17.93 15.94 6.05
C VAL A 365 16.55 15.78 5.42
N LEU A 366 15.52 15.58 6.23
CA LEU A 366 14.15 15.35 5.78
C LEU A 366 13.48 16.62 5.25
N ASP A 367 13.79 17.79 5.80
CA ASP A 367 13.36 19.10 5.27
C ASP A 367 13.84 19.29 3.82
N VAL A 368 15.11 18.94 3.54
CA VAL A 368 15.68 18.92 2.18
C VAL A 368 15.00 17.84 1.32
N HIS A 369 14.62 16.71 1.90
CA HIS A 369 13.91 15.66 1.17
C HIS A 369 12.49 16.03 0.78
N MET A 370 11.79 16.82 1.60
CA MET A 370 10.47 17.39 1.29
C MET A 370 10.56 18.40 0.14
N GLN A 371 11.56 19.29 0.16
CA GLN A 371 11.76 20.28 -0.90
C GLN A 371 11.88 19.64 -2.29
N TRP A 372 12.48 18.45 -2.41
CA TRP A 372 12.57 17.74 -3.70
C TRP A 372 11.29 17.00 -4.11
N LEU A 373 10.30 16.89 -3.23
CA LEU A 373 8.97 16.39 -3.54
C LEU A 373 7.98 17.51 -3.91
N GLU A 374 8.36 18.79 -3.84
CA GLU A 374 7.47 19.91 -4.15
C GLU A 374 6.94 19.82 -5.60
N GLY A 375 5.61 19.84 -5.76
CA GLY A 375 4.93 19.62 -7.05
C GLY A 375 4.91 18.15 -7.52
N VAL A 376 5.64 17.25 -6.85
CA VAL A 376 5.68 15.80 -7.08
C VAL A 376 4.63 15.08 -6.25
N TRP A 377 4.64 15.30 -4.93
CA TRP A 377 3.74 14.64 -3.98
C TRP A 377 3.26 15.65 -2.92
N PRO A 378 1.97 15.64 -2.52
CA PRO A 378 0.87 14.90 -3.13
C PRO A 378 0.64 15.32 -4.60
N PRO A 379 0.05 14.45 -5.44
CA PRO A 379 -0.26 14.78 -6.82
C PRO A 379 -1.35 15.87 -6.88
N LEU A 380 -1.14 16.91 -7.68
CA LEU A 380 -2.16 17.91 -7.96
C LEU A 380 -3.29 17.27 -8.77
N SER A 381 -4.44 17.05 -8.13
CA SER A 381 -5.59 16.46 -8.81
C SER A 381 -6.43 17.55 -9.50
N SER A 382 -6.69 17.38 -10.80
CA SER A 382 -7.57 18.26 -11.57
C SER A 382 -8.98 18.29 -10.95
N GLY A 383 -9.40 19.47 -10.49
CA GLY A 383 -10.68 19.64 -9.78
C GLY A 383 -10.72 19.10 -8.34
N ALA A 384 -9.58 18.93 -7.66
CA ALA A 384 -9.59 18.80 -6.19
C ALA A 384 -10.28 20.02 -5.56
N SER A 385 -11.10 19.78 -4.53
CA SER A 385 -11.46 20.84 -3.59
C SER A 385 -10.29 21.15 -2.64
N ALA A 386 -10.31 22.30 -1.96
CA ALA A 386 -9.19 22.76 -1.11
C ALA A 386 -8.95 21.87 0.12
N GLU A 387 -9.95 21.06 0.49
CA GLU A 387 -9.96 20.08 1.57
C GLU A 387 -9.26 18.78 1.16
N ASN A 388 -9.18 18.48 -0.15
CA ASN A 388 -8.48 17.31 -0.66
C ASN A 388 -6.99 17.60 -0.96
N GLN A 389 -6.57 18.88 -0.99
CA GLN A 389 -5.18 19.27 -1.27
C GLN A 389 -4.37 19.44 0.02
N CYS A 390 -3.35 18.59 0.21
CA CYS A 390 -2.45 18.69 1.35
C CYS A 390 -1.31 19.67 1.12
N ARG A 391 -0.64 20.00 2.23
CA ARG A 391 0.77 20.36 2.25
C ARG A 391 1.64 19.12 1.99
N ILE A 392 2.95 19.27 2.18
CA ILE A 392 3.97 18.24 1.99
C ILE A 392 4.54 17.80 3.34
#